data_AF-A0A1G2U1R2-F1
#
_entry.id   AF-A0A1G2U1R2-F1
#
_cell.length_a   1.000
_cell.length_b   1.000
_cell.length_c   1.000
_cell.angle_alpha   90.00
_cell.angle_beta   90.00
_cell.angle_gamma   90.00
#
_symmetry.space_group_name_H-M   'P 1'
#
loop_
_entity.id
_entity.type
_entity.pdbx_description
1 polymer ?
#
loop_
_entity_poly.entity_id
_entity_poly.type
_entity_poly.pdbx_seq_one_letter_code
_entity_poly.pdbx_strand_id
1 'polypeptide(L)'
;MIEYAVEKKYFRNSSYAIWFLNSIFFFTLVVLIFYGNFGKWILLFPLIFHISPVINSLIKIIKKEKSEIYSVDCIWFNLIMIVLYSILMYKF
;
A
#
# COMPACT_ATOMS: atom_id res chain seq x y z
N MET A 1 2.87 -0.24 -9.50
CA MET A 1 2.14 1.04 -9.29
C MET A 1 3.08 2.24 -9.29
N ILE A 2 4.09 2.27 -8.41
CA ILE A 2 5.08 3.37 -8.37
C ILE A 2 5.89 3.45 -9.66
N GLU A 3 6.42 2.32 -10.16
CA GLU A 3 7.16 2.28 -11.43
C GLU A 3 6.29 2.75 -12.59
N TYR A 4 5.05 2.25 -12.71
CA TYR A 4 4.09 2.71 -13.71
C TYR A 4 3.81 4.23 -13.64
N ALA A 5 3.72 4.78 -12.43
CA ALA A 5 3.51 6.22 -12.23
C ALA A 5 4.75 7.05 -12.59
N VAL A 6 5.95 6.49 -12.39
CA VAL A 6 7.22 7.07 -12.84
C VAL A 6 7.34 6.98 -14.36
N GLU A 7 6.99 5.85 -14.98
CA GLU A 7 6.95 5.65 -16.45
C GLU A 7 5.99 6.63 -17.13
N LYS A 8 4.83 6.90 -16.51
CA LYS A 8 3.84 7.91 -16.94
C LYS A 8 4.27 9.36 -16.68
N LYS A 9 5.46 9.59 -16.11
CA LYS A 9 6.02 10.90 -15.74
C LYS A 9 5.19 11.67 -14.70
N TYR A 10 4.36 11.01 -13.91
CA TYR A 10 3.67 11.65 -12.79
C TYR A 10 4.63 11.96 -11.64
N PHE A 11 5.69 11.18 -11.49
CA PHE A 11 6.73 11.39 -10.48
C PHE A 11 8.12 11.33 -11.10
N ARG A 12 9.04 12.15 -10.58
CA ARG A 12 10.44 12.22 -11.07
C ARG A 12 11.24 10.95 -10.79
N ASN A 13 10.96 10.26 -9.69
CA ASN A 13 11.58 8.99 -9.34
C ASN A 13 10.71 8.22 -8.33
N SER A 14 11.04 6.94 -8.12
CA SER A 14 10.29 6.05 -7.23
C SER A 14 10.31 6.51 -5.78
N SER A 15 11.42 7.07 -5.30
CA SER A 15 11.52 7.58 -3.92
C SER A 15 10.54 8.73 -3.68
N TYR A 16 10.46 9.69 -4.60
CA TYR A 16 9.53 10.82 -4.52
C TYR A 16 8.08 10.34 -4.55
N ALA A 17 7.76 9.35 -5.39
CA ALA A 17 6.44 8.74 -5.42
C ALA A 17 6.08 8.04 -4.09
N ILE A 18 7.02 7.28 -3.50
CA ILE A 18 6.82 6.61 -2.20
C ILE A 18 6.56 7.62 -1.09
N TRP A 19 7.40 8.66 -0.99
CA TRP A 19 7.25 9.69 0.03
C TRP A 19 5.92 10.45 -0.11
N PHE A 20 5.54 10.82 -1.33
CA PHE A 20 4.27 11.47 -1.59
C PHE A 20 3.06 10.60 -1.19
N LEU A 21 3.08 9.32 -1.55
CA LEU A 21 2.03 8.36 -1.17
C LEU A 21 1.94 8.18 0.36
N ASN A 22 3.08 8.10 1.05
CA ASN A 22 3.13 8.05 2.51
C ASN A 22 2.57 9.33 3.14
N SER A 23 2.89 10.52 2.59
CA SER A 23 2.32 11.78 3.09
C SER A 23 0.80 11.83 2.96
N ILE A 24 0.25 11.40 1.81
CA ILE A 24 -1.20 11.28 1.62
C ILE A 24 -1.81 10.29 2.61
N PHE A 25 -1.15 9.15 2.82
CA PHE A 25 -1.61 8.14 3.78
C PHE A 25 -1.75 8.71 5.18
N PHE A 26 -0.68 9.32 5.72
CA PHE A 26 -0.71 9.90 7.06
C PHE A 26 -1.70 11.04 7.18
N PHE A 27 -1.79 11.92 6.17
CA PHE A 27 -2.78 12.99 6.15
C PHE A 27 -4.20 12.44 6.22
N THR A 28 -4.51 11.43 5.41
CA THR A 28 -5.85 10.82 5.39
C THR A 28 -6.15 10.09 6.69
N LEU A 29 -5.18 9.40 7.26
CA LEU A 29 -5.30 8.75 8.57
C LEU A 29 -5.63 9.77 9.66
N VAL A 30 -4.89 10.88 9.73
CA VAL A 30 -5.12 11.97 10.68
C VAL A 30 -6.54 12.53 10.52
N VAL A 31 -6.95 12.85 9.29
CA VAL A 31 -8.31 13.32 9.00
C VAL A 31 -9.35 12.31 9.53
N LEU A 32 -9.22 11.01 9.21
CA LEU A 32 -10.18 9.99 9.64
C LEU A 32 -10.24 9.81 11.16
N ILE A 33 -9.12 9.98 11.87
CA ILE A 33 -9.08 9.96 13.35
C ILE A 33 -9.82 11.18 13.91
N PHE A 34 -9.52 12.37 13.40
CA PHE A 34 -10.08 13.63 13.93
C PHE A 34 -11.57 13.81 13.63
N TYR A 35 -12.06 13.31 12.49
CA TYR A 35 -13.49 13.38 12.12
C TYR A 35 -14.34 12.22 12.69
N GLY A 36 -13.74 11.35 13.51
CA GLY A 36 -14.38 10.91 14.76
C GLY A 36 -15.54 9.91 14.70
N ASN A 37 -15.71 9.11 13.62
CA ASN A 37 -16.64 7.96 13.64
C ASN A 37 -16.25 6.78 12.74
N PHE A 38 -15.03 6.77 12.20
CA PHE A 38 -14.63 5.72 11.24
C PHE A 38 -14.27 4.37 11.89
N GLY A 39 -14.17 4.28 13.21
CA GLY A 39 -14.02 3.01 13.95
C GLY A 39 -13.02 2.05 13.28
N LYS A 40 -13.45 0.81 13.04
CA LYS A 40 -12.65 -0.21 12.34
C LYS A 40 -12.33 0.10 10.88
N TRP A 41 -13.10 0.96 10.21
CA TRP A 41 -12.92 1.30 8.80
C TRP A 41 -11.65 2.10 8.55
N ILE A 42 -11.07 2.73 9.57
CA ILE A 42 -9.75 3.35 9.45
C ILE A 42 -8.67 2.35 9.02
N LEU A 43 -8.86 1.07 9.36
CA LEU A 43 -7.94 -0.01 9.01
C LEU A 43 -8.04 -0.43 7.54
N LEU A 44 -9.06 0.01 6.78
CA LEU A 44 -9.10 -0.22 5.34
C LEU A 44 -7.94 0.45 4.62
N PHE A 45 -7.53 1.64 5.08
CA PHE A 45 -6.43 2.38 4.47
C PHE A 45 -5.11 1.61 4.47
N PRO A 46 -4.56 1.19 5.64
CA PRO A 46 -3.32 0.41 5.66
C PRO A 46 -3.50 -0.92 4.91
N LEU A 47 -4.68 -1.54 4.98
CA LEU A 47 -4.97 -2.80 4.29
C LEU A 47 -4.89 -2.64 2.76
N ILE A 48 -5.48 -1.60 2.19
CA ILE A 48 -5.37 -1.27 0.75
C ILE A 48 -3.91 -0.99 0.37
N PHE A 49 -3.18 -0.27 1.22
CA PHE A 49 -1.77 0.04 0.98
C PHE A 49 -0.90 -1.22 0.91
N HIS A 50 -1.14 -2.21 1.76
CA HIS A 50 -0.41 -3.49 1.72
C HIS A 50 -0.90 -4.44 0.62
N ILE A 51 -2.19 -4.39 0.24
CA ILE A 51 -2.73 -5.15 -0.90
C ILE A 51 -2.06 -4.72 -2.22
N SER A 52 -1.82 -3.42 -2.42
CA SER A 52 -1.31 -2.90 -3.69
C SER A 52 0.03 -3.52 -4.13
N PRO A 53 1.08 -3.61 -3.28
CA PRO A 53 2.31 -4.35 -3.57
C PRO A 53 2.08 -5.82 -3.94
N VAL A 54 1.17 -6.50 -3.24
CA VAL A 54 0.87 -7.93 -3.47
C VAL A 54 0.21 -8.13 -4.83
N ILE A 55 -0.81 -7.34 -5.17
CA ILE A 55 -1.45 -7.38 -6.48
C ILE A 55 -0.45 -7.04 -7.58
N ASN A 56 0.35 -5.99 -7.39
CA ASN A 56 1.33 -5.57 -8.39
C ASN A 56 2.38 -6.66 -8.62
N SER A 57 2.81 -7.35 -7.56
CA SER A 57 3.70 -8.50 -7.67
C SER A 57 3.04 -9.65 -8.43
N LEU A 58 1.79 -9.99 -8.14
CA LEU A 58 1.06 -11.05 -8.84
C LEU A 58 0.94 -10.75 -10.34
N ILE A 59 0.59 -9.52 -10.71
CA ILE A 59 0.51 -9.08 -12.11
C ILE A 59 1.86 -9.26 -12.80
N LYS A 60 2.96 -8.88 -12.13
CA LYS A 60 4.31 -9.04 -12.69
C LYS A 60 4.73 -10.49 -12.84
N ILE A 61 4.39 -11.36 -11.89
CA ILE A 61 4.60 -12.81 -12.00
C ILE A 61 3.88 -13.35 -13.23
N ILE A 62 2.62 -12.97 -13.44
CA ILE A 62 1.83 -13.36 -14.62
C ILE A 62 2.49 -12.85 -15.91
N LYS A 63 2.99 -11.61 -15.90
CA LYS A 63 3.67 -10.99 -17.05
C LYS A 63 5.14 -11.40 -17.22
N LYS A 64 5.69 -12.22 -16.31
CA LYS A 64 7.11 -12.60 -16.26
C LYS A 64 8.07 -11.40 -16.23
N GLU A 65 7.65 -10.29 -15.63
CA GLU A 65 8.45 -9.08 -15.48
C GLU A 65 9.24 -9.12 -14.17
N LYS A 66 10.52 -8.71 -14.21
CA LYS A 66 11.29 -8.51 -12.98
C LYS A 66 10.83 -7.24 -12.27
N SER A 67 10.86 -7.26 -10.94
CA SER A 67 10.57 -6.10 -10.11
C SER A 67 11.76 -5.78 -9.24
N GLU A 68 12.34 -4.59 -9.41
CA GLU A 68 13.45 -4.13 -8.57
C GLU A 68 12.94 -3.64 -7.20
N ILE A 69 11.69 -3.18 -7.13
CA ILE A 69 11.10 -2.59 -5.91
C ILE A 69 10.47 -3.64 -4.99
N TYR A 70 10.02 -4.78 -5.53
CA TYR A 70 9.23 -5.76 -4.77
C TYR A 70 10.00 -7.09 -4.71
N SER A 71 10.81 -7.24 -3.66
CA SER A 71 11.47 -8.50 -3.33
C SER A 71 10.47 -9.52 -2.74
N VAL A 72 10.87 -10.79 -2.70
CA VAL A 72 10.08 -11.87 -2.07
C VAL A 72 9.77 -11.53 -0.61
N ASP A 73 10.74 -11.00 0.14
CA ASP A 73 10.57 -10.60 1.54
C ASP A 73 9.56 -9.46 1.68
N CYS A 74 9.56 -8.51 0.75
CA CYS A 74 8.59 -7.41 0.73
C CYS A 74 7.17 -7.95 0.53
N ILE A 75 6.98 -8.95 -0.34
CA ILE A 75 5.66 -9.55 -0.60
C ILE A 75 5.16 -10.28 0.65
N TRP A 76 6.01 -11.09 1.29
CA TRP A 76 5.66 -11.79 2.53
C TRP A 76 5.29 -10.83 3.66
N PHE A 77 6.09 -9.78 3.85
CA PHE A 77 5.77 -8.75 4.84
C PHE A 77 4.40 -8.13 4.58
N ASN A 78 4.12 -7.69 3.35
CA ASN A 78 2.83 -7.09 3.01
C ASN A 78 1.67 -8.09 3.21
N LEU A 79 1.83 -9.36 2.84
CA LEU A 79 0.84 -10.41 3.09
C LEU A 79 0.54 -10.58 4.58
N ILE A 80 1.57 -10.65 5.43
CA ILE A 80 1.41 -10.75 6.89
C ILE A 80 0.64 -9.53 7.42
N MET A 81 1.00 -8.32 6.98
CA MET A 81 0.33 -7.10 7.41
C MET A 81 -1.15 -7.07 7.00
N ILE A 82 -1.50 -7.53 5.79
CA ILE A 82 -2.91 -7.65 5.34
C ILE A 82 -3.69 -8.55 6.29
N VAL A 83 -3.13 -9.72 6.66
CA VAL A 83 -3.77 -10.65 7.59
C VAL A 83 -3.96 -10.01 8.96
N LEU A 84 -2.93 -9.36 9.50
CA LEU A 84 -3.00 -8.70 10.81
C LEU A 84 -4.04 -7.58 10.84
N TYR A 85 -4.07 -6.70 9.83
CA TYR A 85 -5.07 -5.65 9.74
C TYR A 85 -6.48 -6.19 9.54
N SER A 86 -6.65 -7.29 8.82
CA SER A 86 -7.94 -7.96 8.66
C SER A 86 -8.46 -8.52 9.99
N ILE A 87 -7.58 -9.16 10.78
CA ILE A 87 -7.91 -9.66 12.13
C ILE A 87 -8.27 -8.51 13.07
N LEU A 88 -7.47 -7.44 13.07
CA LEU A 88 -7.75 -6.25 13.87
C LEU A 88 -9.09 -5.64 13.49
N MET A 89 -9.37 -5.47 12.20
CA MET A 89 -10.63 -4.94 11.70
C MET A 89 -11.84 -5.84 12.03
N TYR A 90 -11.67 -7.16 12.09
CA TYR A 90 -12.74 -8.07 12.52
C TYR A 90 -13.02 -7.98 14.03
N LYS A 91 -12.01 -7.68 14.83
CA LYS A 91 -12.11 -7.60 16.30
C LYS A 91 -12.74 -6.29 16.79
N PHE A 92 -12.64 -5.21 16.01
CA PHE A 92 -13.31 -3.93 16.25
C PHE A 92 -14.72 -3.89 15.61
#